data_AF-A0A9J6FNC9-F1
#
_entry.id   AF-A0A9J6FNC9-F1
#
_cell.length_a   1.000
_cell.length_b   1.000
_cell.length_c   1.000
_cell.angle_alpha   90.00
_cell.angle_beta   90.00
_cell.angle_gamma   90.00
#
_symmetry.space_group_name_H-M   'P 1'
#
loop_
_entity.id
_entity.type
_entity.pdbx_description
1 polymer ?
#
loop_
_entity_poly.entity_id
_entity_poly.type
_entity_poly.pdbx_seq_one_letter_code
_entity_poly.pdbx_strand_id
1 'polypeptide(L)'
;MSVLSNTTSSIRRLRLPMQCFNCQSFGHEAPSCTSSTRCRFCGGPHVYTECKRRGEPECVNCHERHASTFWRCPVRLAHASTDPRNDWLRDAIKDL
;
A
#
# COMPACT_ATOMS: atom_id res chain seq x y z
N MET A 1 -46.65 10.00 -6.31
CA MET A 1 -46.02 8.96 -5.47
C MET A 1 -44.51 9.11 -5.60
N SER A 2 -43.90 10.00 -4.79
CA SER A 2 -42.47 10.27 -4.86
C SER A 2 -41.72 9.18 -4.11
N VAL A 3 -41.01 8.31 -4.83
CA VAL A 3 -40.09 7.35 -4.21
C VAL A 3 -38.87 8.11 -3.72
N LEU A 4 -38.70 8.19 -2.39
CA LEU A 4 -37.47 8.67 -1.79
C LEU A 4 -36.40 7.58 -1.97
N SER A 5 -35.48 7.81 -2.91
CA SER A 5 -34.34 6.94 -3.15
C SER A 5 -33.42 6.92 -1.93
N ASN A 6 -33.61 5.96 -1.03
CA ASN A 6 -32.67 5.65 0.04
C ASN A 6 -31.41 5.00 -0.56
N THR A 7 -30.48 5.80 -1.05
CA THR A 7 -29.14 5.33 -1.36
C THR A 7 -28.36 5.22 -0.05
N THR A 8 -28.38 4.04 0.56
CA THR A 8 -27.29 3.63 1.46
C THR A 8 -26.01 3.65 0.64
N SER A 9 -25.28 4.77 0.66
CA SER A 9 -23.95 4.89 0.09
C SER A 9 -23.07 3.83 0.73
N SER A 10 -22.93 2.69 0.06
CA SER A 10 -22.06 1.61 0.49
C SER A 10 -20.65 2.17 0.54
N ILE A 11 -20.12 2.38 1.76
CA ILE A 11 -18.74 2.82 1.96
C ILE A 11 -17.85 1.78 1.28
N ARG A 12 -17.33 2.12 0.09
CA ARG A 12 -16.42 1.26 -0.66
C ARG A 12 -15.12 1.14 0.13
N ARG A 13 -14.90 0.00 0.78
CA ARG A 13 -13.66 -0.26 1.53
C ARG A 13 -12.58 -0.74 0.58
N LEU A 14 -11.47 -0.02 0.53
CA LEU A 14 -10.28 -0.44 -0.20
C LEU A 14 -9.64 -1.64 0.51
N ARG A 15 -9.54 -2.77 -0.20
CA ARG A 15 -8.74 -3.92 0.26
C ARG A 15 -7.30 -3.74 -0.16
N LEU A 16 -6.43 -3.43 0.78
CA LEU A 16 -4.99 -3.29 0.50
C LEU A 16 -4.33 -4.67 0.33
N PRO A 17 -3.32 -4.79 -0.55
CA PRO A 17 -2.58 -6.02 -0.73
C PRO A 17 -1.78 -6.36 0.55
N MET A 18 -1.53 -7.66 0.73
CA MET A 18 -0.59 -8.14 1.75
C MET A 18 0.78 -7.51 1.53
N GLN A 19 1.37 -6.97 2.59
CA GLN A 19 2.72 -6.40 2.57
C GLN A 19 3.66 -7.26 3.41
N CYS A 20 4.81 -7.61 2.83
CA CYS A 20 5.87 -8.30 3.53
C CYS A 20 6.62 -7.32 4.44
N PHE A 21 6.60 -7.54 5.75
CA PHE A 21 7.34 -6.67 6.69
C PHE A 21 8.86 -6.90 6.73
N ASN A 22 9.36 -7.93 6.03
CA ASN A 22 10.79 -8.14 5.84
C ASN A 22 11.34 -7.27 4.69
N CYS A 23 10.83 -7.44 3.46
CA CYS A 23 11.36 -6.74 2.28
C CYS A 23 10.52 -5.53 1.81
N GLN A 24 9.36 -5.28 2.43
CA GLN A 24 8.39 -4.22 2.11
C GLN A 24 7.60 -4.38 0.80
N SER A 25 7.86 -5.42 0.00
CA SER A 25 7.12 -5.74 -1.23
C SER A 25 5.71 -6.29 -0.96
N PHE A 26 4.89 -6.34 -2.00
CA PHE A 26 3.50 -6.80 -1.94
C PHE A 26 3.35 -8.25 -2.42
N GLY A 27 2.32 -8.94 -1.92
CA GLY A 27 1.90 -10.26 -2.42
C GLY A 27 2.41 -11.48 -1.65
N HIS A 28 3.23 -11.30 -0.62
CA HIS A 28 3.67 -12.36 0.28
C HIS A 28 3.87 -11.85 1.70
N GLU A 29 3.96 -12.78 2.66
CA GLU A 29 4.22 -12.48 4.07
C GLU A 29 5.69 -12.69 4.45
N ALA A 30 6.11 -12.11 5.58
CA ALA A 30 7.50 -12.18 6.05
C ALA A 30 8.03 -13.62 6.24
N PRO A 31 7.27 -14.59 6.79
CA PRO A 31 7.72 -15.97 6.92
C PRO A 31 8.08 -16.67 5.60
N SER A 32 7.41 -16.28 4.50
CA SER A 32 7.65 -16.83 3.16
C SER A 32 8.63 -15.99 2.34
N CYS A 33 9.26 -14.99 2.94
CA CYS A 33 10.14 -14.06 2.24
C CYS A 33 11.56 -14.61 2.11
N THR A 34 12.08 -14.66 0.88
CA THR A 34 13.46 -15.05 0.58
C THR A 34 14.39 -13.86 0.31
N SER A 35 13.85 -12.64 0.38
CA SER A 35 14.59 -11.40 0.11
C SER A 35 15.30 -10.86 1.35
N SER A 36 16.30 -10.00 1.15
CA SER A 36 16.97 -9.28 2.24
C SER A 36 16.03 -8.31 2.96
N THR A 37 16.24 -8.13 4.26
CA THR A 37 15.50 -7.17 5.07
C THR A 37 15.67 -5.75 4.57
N ARG A 38 14.56 -5.00 4.51
CA ARG A 38 14.51 -3.61 4.08
C ARG A 38 13.75 -2.77 5.09
N CYS A 39 14.34 -1.64 5.45
CA CYS A 39 13.73 -0.70 6.39
C CYS A 39 12.49 -0.05 5.75
N ARG A 40 11.35 -0.15 6.43
CA ARG A 40 10.09 0.47 5.95
C ARG A 40 10.16 1.99 5.78
N PHE A 41 11.11 2.65 6.44
CA PHE A 41 11.24 4.11 6.46
C PHE A 41 12.23 4.63 5.41
N CYS A 42 13.38 3.97 5.21
CA CYS A 42 14.44 4.47 4.33
C CYS A 42 14.89 3.49 3.25
N GLY A 43 14.37 2.27 3.24
CA GLY A 43 14.75 1.22 2.29
C GLY A 43 16.15 0.63 2.41
N GLY A 44 16.91 1.03 3.45
CA GLY A 44 18.22 0.47 3.75
C GLY A 44 18.15 -0.99 4.24
N PRO A 45 19.29 -1.71 4.24
CA PRO A 45 19.38 -3.13 4.60
C PRO A 45 19.40 -3.35 6.13
N HIS A 46 18.35 -2.94 6.82
CA HIS A 46 18.19 -3.06 8.28
C HIS A 46 16.71 -3.03 8.68
N VAL A 47 16.40 -3.43 9.91
CA VAL A 47 15.06 -3.31 10.49
C VAL A 47 14.76 -1.87 10.93
N TYR A 48 13.49 -1.48 10.99
CA TYR A 48 13.10 -0.10 11.33
C TYR A 48 13.66 0.40 12.68
N THR A 49 13.81 -0.48 13.67
CA THR A 49 14.35 -0.16 15.00
C THR A 49 15.82 0.28 14.96
N GLU A 50 16.56 -0.10 13.92
CA GLU A 50 17.97 0.26 13.71
C GLU A 50 18.14 1.48 12.78
N CYS A 51 17.02 2.08 12.35
CA CYS A 51 17.06 3.16 11.37
C CYS A 51 17.66 4.44 11.94
N LYS A 52 18.84 4.80 11.43
CA LYS A 52 19.55 6.04 11.77
C LYS A 52 19.14 7.23 10.90
N ARG A 53 18.42 7.02 9.78
CA ARG A 53 17.95 8.13 8.93
C ARG A 53 17.03 9.04 9.76
N ARG A 54 17.25 10.34 9.65
CA ARG A 54 16.42 11.42 10.17
C ARG A 54 15.98 12.25 8.96
N GLY A 55 14.74 12.74 8.94
CA GLY A 55 14.19 13.47 7.79
C GLY A 55 13.04 12.72 7.14
N GLU A 56 12.90 12.83 5.83
CA GLU A 56 11.77 12.23 5.14
C GLU A 56 11.99 10.75 4.82
N PRO A 57 10.92 9.95 4.92
CA PRO A 57 10.97 8.57 4.51
C PRO A 57 11.06 8.45 2.99
N GLU A 58 11.57 7.30 2.55
CA GLU A 58 11.67 6.92 1.14
C GLU A 58 11.06 5.53 0.97
N CYS A 59 10.16 5.41 0.01
CA CYS A 59 9.43 4.16 -0.23
C CYS A 59 10.31 3.16 -0.99
N VAL A 60 10.43 1.93 -0.49
CA VAL A 60 11.19 0.87 -1.17
C VAL A 60 10.57 0.49 -2.51
N ASN A 61 9.25 0.63 -2.64
CA ASN A 61 8.51 0.15 -3.81
C ASN A 61 8.39 1.18 -4.93
N CYS A 62 8.32 2.47 -4.60
CA CYS A 62 8.12 3.54 -5.59
C CYS A 62 9.13 4.69 -5.49
N HIS A 63 10.05 4.66 -4.53
CA HIS A 63 11.12 5.65 -4.34
C HIS A 63 10.66 7.10 -4.07
N GLU A 64 9.37 7.31 -3.82
CA GLU A 64 8.81 8.61 -3.44
C GLU A 64 9.01 8.91 -1.95
N ARG A 65 8.83 10.20 -1.57
CA ARG A 65 8.98 10.74 -0.21
C ARG A 65 7.84 10.35 0.73
N HIS A 66 7.67 9.05 0.97
CA HIS A 66 6.76 8.49 1.97
C HIS A 66 7.26 7.14 2.48
N ALA A 67 6.79 6.71 3.65
CA ALA A 67 7.16 5.39 4.18
C ALA A 67 6.57 4.27 3.30
N SER A 68 7.25 3.11 3.23
CA SER A 68 6.78 1.95 2.47
C SER A 68 5.41 1.43 2.92
N THR A 69 4.96 1.82 4.12
CA THR A 69 3.63 1.51 4.67
C THR A 69 2.52 2.48 4.24
N PHE A 70 2.82 3.50 3.44
CA PHE A 70 1.86 4.53 3.03
C PHE A 70 0.77 3.95 2.14
N TRP A 71 -0.50 4.16 2.51
CA TRP A 71 -1.63 3.51 1.86
C TRP A 71 -1.95 4.05 0.46
N ARG A 72 -1.61 5.33 0.18
CA ARG A 72 -1.74 5.95 -1.15
C ARG A 72 -0.47 5.82 -2.00
N CYS A 73 0.46 4.93 -1.64
CA CYS A 73 1.59 4.61 -2.52
C CYS A 73 1.05 4.13 -3.88
N PRO A 74 1.50 4.70 -5.02
CA PRO A 74 0.98 4.33 -6.34
C PRO A 74 1.18 2.84 -6.64
N VAL A 75 2.33 2.27 -6.25
CA VAL A 75 2.61 0.84 -6.42
C VAL A 75 1.70 -0.01 -5.54
N ARG A 76 1.38 0.42 -4.31
CA ARG A 76 0.41 -0.28 -3.46
C ARG A 76 -0.98 -0.28 -4.06
N LEU A 77 -1.42 0.88 -4.57
CA LEU A 77 -2.73 1.02 -5.19
C LEU A 77 -2.81 0.20 -6.48
N ALA A 78 -1.74 0.16 -7.28
CA ALA A 78 -1.63 -0.71 -8.45
C ALA A 78 -1.80 -2.19 -8.06
N HIS A 79 -1.10 -2.66 -7.02
CA HIS A 79 -1.32 -4.01 -6.48
C HIS A 79 -2.74 -4.22 -5.96
N ALA A 80 -3.31 -3.25 -5.24
CA ALA A 80 -4.69 -3.33 -4.75
C ALA A 80 -5.70 -3.46 -5.90
N SER A 81 -5.46 -2.79 -7.04
CA SER A 81 -6.35 -2.81 -8.20
C SER A 81 -6.46 -4.19 -8.87
N THR A 82 -5.54 -5.11 -8.55
CA THR A 82 -5.58 -6.50 -9.04
C THR A 82 -6.66 -7.34 -8.34
N ASP A 83 -7.09 -6.95 -7.14
CA ASP A 83 -8.20 -7.62 -6.44
C ASP A 83 -9.53 -7.25 -7.13
N PRO A 84 -10.33 -8.23 -7.61
CA PRO A 84 -11.60 -7.96 -8.28
C PRO A 84 -12.61 -7.21 -7.40
N ARG A 85 -12.45 -7.24 -6.07
CA ARG A 85 -13.29 -6.50 -5.12
C ARG A 85 -12.95 -5.01 -5.04
N ASN A 86 -11.84 -4.60 -5.65
CA ASN A 86 -11.42 -3.21 -5.84
C ASN A 86 -11.68 -2.75 -7.29
N ASP A 87 -12.70 -3.29 -7.96
CA ASP A 87 -13.09 -2.91 -9.33
C ASP A 87 -13.18 -1.38 -9.53
N TRP A 88 -13.78 -0.67 -8.58
CA TRP A 88 -13.94 0.77 -8.54
C TRP A 88 -12.64 1.56 -8.40
N LEU A 89 -11.57 0.92 -7.91
CA LEU A 89 -10.28 1.58 -7.72
C LEU A 89 -9.59 1.84 -9.06
N ARG A 90 -9.86 1.03 -10.09
CA ARG A 90 -9.25 1.18 -11.42
C ARG A 90 -9.60 2.51 -12.08
N ASP A 91 -10.81 3.00 -11.86
CA ASP A 91 -11.23 4.31 -12.35
C ASP A 91 -10.70 5.44 -11.47
N ALA A 92 -10.64 5.23 -10.14
CA ALA A 92 -10.11 6.22 -9.19
C ALA A 92 -8.58 6.45 -9.29
N ILE A 93 -7.80 5.46 -9.75
CA ILE A 93 -6.34 5.58 -9.91
C ILE A 93 -5.95 6.39 -11.17
N LYS A 94 -6.82 6.48 -12.18
CA LYS A 94 -6.51 7.21 -13.44
C LYS A 94 -6.29 8.71 -13.22
N ASP A 95 -6.78 9.25 -12.11
CA ASP A 95 -6.77 10.68 -11.78
C ASP A 95 -5.72 11.05 -10.70
N LEU A 96 -4.86 10.11 -10.29
CA LEU A 96 -3.77 10.31 -9.32
C LEU A 96 -2.43 10.55 -10.02
#